data_AF-A0A349X1N4-F1
#
_entry.id   AF-A0A349X1N4-F1
#
_cell.length_a   1.000
_cell.length_b   1.000
_cell.length_c   1.000
_cell.angle_alpha   90.00
_cell.angle_beta   90.00
_cell.angle_gamma   90.00
#
_symmetry.space_group_name_H-M   'P 1'
#
loop_
_entity.id
_entity.type
_entity.pdbx_description
1 polymer ?
#
loop_
_entity_poly.entity_id
_entity_poly.type
_entity_poly.pdbx_seq_one_letter_code
_entity_poly.pdbx_strand_id
1 'polypeptide(L)'
;MIEKWFLNINKLKAAEREFLAQYPDGFEDEALIKIAKRHNMSKHVAFAQEHIGPDSGSNVEKAIANIVLLISRSSMVSFFEKPKFKDLVARLDAHQKAFLVDSMLALIHGDQQSGFDGVVDILRQEKLARWSLTTIVPAYYEQTMPYL
;
A
#
# COMPACT_ATOMS: atom_id res chain seq x y z
N MET A 1 -27.77 -15.95 8.10
CA MET A 1 -26.73 -16.90 7.63
C MET A 1 -25.46 -16.10 7.35
N ILE A 2 -24.57 -15.97 8.34
CA ILE A 2 -23.25 -15.36 8.17
C ILE A 2 -22.24 -16.42 8.62
N GLU A 3 -22.08 -17.46 7.81
CA GLU A 3 -21.03 -18.47 7.98
C GLU A 3 -20.28 -18.54 6.65
N LYS A 4 -19.11 -17.89 6.57
CA LYS A 4 -17.94 -18.25 5.72
C LYS A 4 -17.03 -17.05 5.45
N TRP A 5 -16.34 -16.54 6.47
CA TRP A 5 -15.06 -15.82 6.26
C TRP A 5 -14.11 -16.02 7.46
N PHE A 6 -14.16 -17.19 8.11
CA PHE A 6 -13.14 -17.52 9.11
C PHE A 6 -11.93 -18.18 8.46
N LEU A 7 -10.75 -17.80 8.93
CA LEU A 7 -9.44 -18.38 8.59
C LEU A 7 -9.50 -19.91 8.72
N ASN A 8 -9.24 -20.63 7.63
CA ASN A 8 -9.17 -22.09 7.67
C ASN A 8 -7.82 -22.53 8.26
N ILE A 9 -7.81 -22.83 9.56
CA ILE A 9 -6.60 -23.19 10.32
C ILE A 9 -5.89 -24.40 9.73
N ASN A 10 -6.63 -25.41 9.25
CA ASN A 10 -6.03 -26.61 8.67
C ASN A 10 -5.27 -26.30 7.38
N LYS A 11 -5.84 -25.44 6.52
CA LYS A 11 -5.15 -24.97 5.31
C LYS A 11 -3.94 -24.11 5.64
N LEU A 12 -4.06 -23.23 6.64
CA LEU A 12 -2.94 -22.41 7.10
C LEU A 12 -1.78 -23.28 7.59
N LYS A 13 -2.06 -24.28 8.43
CA LYS A 13 -1.05 -25.21 8.95
C LYS A 13 -0.46 -26.12 7.87
N ALA A 14 -1.22 -26.46 6.84
CA ALA A 14 -0.68 -27.16 5.68
C ALA A 14 0.31 -26.28 4.90
N ALA A 15 -0.05 -25.02 4.62
CA ALA A 15 0.82 -24.06 3.94
C ALA A 15 2.09 -23.75 4.76
N GLU A 16 1.98 -23.61 6.08
CA GLU A 16 3.12 -23.44 6.99
C GLU A 16 4.11 -24.62 6.89
N ARG A 17 3.61 -25.87 6.93
CA ARG A 17 4.46 -27.06 6.80
C ARG A 17 5.13 -27.15 5.44
N GLU A 18 4.41 -26.85 4.37
CA GLU A 18 4.96 -26.85 3.01
C GLU A 18 6.04 -25.78 2.86
N PHE A 19 5.78 -24.57 3.37
CA PHE A 19 6.75 -23.47 3.40
C PHE A 19 8.01 -23.85 4.18
N LEU A 20 7.89 -24.38 5.40
CA LEU A 20 9.05 -24.74 6.22
C LEU A 20 9.79 -26.00 5.70
N ALA A 21 9.12 -26.88 4.97
CA ALA A 21 9.79 -27.99 4.29
C ALA A 21 10.69 -27.50 3.14
N GLN A 22 10.29 -26.42 2.46
CA GLN A 22 11.08 -25.80 1.40
C GLN A 22 12.13 -24.82 1.94
N TYR A 23 11.81 -24.09 3.01
CA TYR A 23 12.64 -23.07 3.65
C TYR A 23 12.75 -23.36 5.15
N PRO A 24 13.68 -24.24 5.56
CA PRO A 24 13.79 -24.69 6.95
C PRO A 24 14.03 -23.56 7.95
N ASP A 25 14.74 -22.51 7.54
CA ASP A 25 15.03 -21.30 8.34
C ASP A 25 13.91 -20.24 8.23
N GLY A 26 12.79 -20.59 7.59
CA GLY A 26 11.68 -19.68 7.34
C GLY A 26 12.10 -18.49 6.50
N PHE A 27 11.71 -17.28 6.89
CA PHE A 27 12.03 -16.06 6.13
C PHE A 27 13.52 -15.65 6.19
N GLU A 28 14.30 -16.24 7.10
CA GLU A 28 15.76 -16.03 7.18
C GLU A 28 16.54 -16.90 6.19
N ASP A 29 15.86 -17.75 5.41
CA ASP A 29 16.48 -18.52 4.34
C ASP A 29 17.16 -17.59 3.31
N GLU A 30 18.39 -17.93 2.92
CA GLU A 30 19.23 -17.09 2.04
C GLU A 30 18.54 -16.80 0.69
N ALA A 31 17.77 -17.74 0.15
CA ALA A 31 17.04 -17.56 -1.10
C ALA A 31 15.91 -16.52 -0.94
N LEU A 32 15.19 -16.56 0.18
CA LEU A 32 14.13 -15.60 0.48
C LEU A 32 14.68 -14.21 0.79
N ILE A 33 15.80 -14.11 1.52
CA ILE A 33 16.49 -12.83 1.75
C ILE A 33 16.90 -12.18 0.42
N LYS A 34 17.42 -12.97 -0.53
CA LYS A 34 17.78 -12.48 -1.88
C LYS A 34 16.56 -11.96 -2.64
N ILE A 35 15.40 -12.60 -2.50
CA ILE A 35 14.14 -12.14 -3.11
C ILE A 35 13.66 -10.86 -2.43
N ALA A 36 13.62 -10.81 -1.10
CA ALA A 36 13.15 -9.67 -0.32
C ALA A 36 13.91 -8.38 -0.67
N LYS A 37 15.25 -8.47 -0.84
CA LYS A 37 16.09 -7.34 -1.25
C LYS A 37 15.67 -6.70 -2.58
N ARG A 38 15.06 -7.47 -3.51
CA ARG A 38 14.58 -6.94 -4.80
C ARG A 38 13.38 -5.99 -4.65
N HIS A 39 12.61 -6.15 -3.59
CA HIS A 39 11.42 -5.34 -3.35
C HIS A 39 11.72 -3.97 -2.71
N ASN A 40 12.95 -3.74 -2.26
CA ASN A 40 13.42 -2.46 -1.69
C ASN A 40 12.50 -1.87 -0.60
N MET A 41 11.89 -2.73 0.22
CA MET A 41 10.86 -2.35 1.22
C MET A 41 11.32 -1.21 2.12
N SER A 42 12.52 -1.30 2.70
CA SER A 42 13.07 -0.28 3.60
C SER A 42 13.14 1.11 2.96
N LYS A 43 13.45 1.19 1.66
CA LYS A 43 13.48 2.47 0.93
C LYS A 43 12.08 3.06 0.74
N HIS A 44 11.07 2.21 0.49
CA HIS A 44 9.69 2.66 0.35
C HIS A 44 9.10 3.11 1.68
N VAL A 45 9.39 2.40 2.76
CA VAL A 45 9.01 2.77 4.13
C VAL A 45 9.62 4.12 4.50
N ALA A 46 10.95 4.26 4.35
CA ALA A 46 11.63 5.52 4.64
C ALA A 46 11.07 6.69 3.80
N PHE A 47 10.86 6.47 2.50
CA PHE A 47 10.27 7.50 1.63
C PHE A 47 8.86 7.90 2.08
N ALA A 48 8.01 6.93 2.45
CA ALA A 48 6.65 7.20 2.90
C ALA A 48 6.66 8.02 4.20
N GLN A 49 7.47 7.61 5.17
CA GLN A 49 7.59 8.27 6.47
C GLN A 49 8.20 9.68 6.36
N GLU A 50 9.16 9.89 5.45
CA GLU A 50 9.79 11.20 5.23
C GLU A 50 8.87 12.19 4.50
N HIS A 51 8.01 11.72 3.58
CA HIS A 51 7.33 12.59 2.63
C HIS A 51 5.80 12.63 2.74
N ILE A 52 5.19 11.74 3.54
CA ILE A 52 3.73 11.62 3.71
C ILE A 52 3.37 11.75 5.20
N GLY A 53 3.92 12.79 5.85
CA GLY A 53 3.60 13.12 7.23
C GLY A 53 2.21 13.78 7.40
N PRO A 54 1.75 13.98 8.64
CA PRO A 54 0.45 14.59 8.94
C PRO A 54 0.24 15.97 8.27
N ASP A 55 1.30 16.77 8.17
CA ASP A 55 1.24 18.13 7.61
C ASP A 55 1.38 18.19 6.09
N SER A 56 1.51 17.05 5.40
CA SER A 56 1.70 17.01 3.94
C SER A 56 0.56 17.67 3.17
N GLY A 57 -0.65 17.73 3.73
CA GLY A 57 -1.81 18.41 3.15
C GLY A 57 -1.62 19.92 2.93
N SER A 58 -0.67 20.55 3.64
CA SER A 58 -0.31 21.97 3.45
C SER A 58 0.20 22.31 2.05
N ASN A 59 0.71 21.31 1.31
CA ASN A 59 1.09 21.45 -0.09
C ASN A 59 0.57 20.24 -0.89
N VAL A 60 -0.69 20.33 -1.32
CA VAL A 60 -1.42 19.28 -2.04
C VAL A 60 -0.66 18.77 -3.28
N GLU A 61 -0.10 19.67 -4.11
CA GLU A 61 0.60 19.26 -5.34
C GLU A 61 1.90 18.49 -5.03
N LYS A 62 2.62 18.85 -3.96
CA LYS A 62 3.79 18.09 -3.50
C LYS A 62 3.37 16.73 -2.92
N ALA A 63 2.33 16.71 -2.09
CA ALA A 63 1.84 15.49 -1.47
C ALA A 63 1.37 14.46 -2.52
N ILE A 64 0.57 14.90 -3.50
CA ILE A 64 0.08 14.01 -4.55
C ILE A 64 1.23 13.50 -5.44
N ALA A 65 2.23 14.34 -5.75
CA ALA A 65 3.40 13.91 -6.50
C ALA A 65 4.20 12.83 -5.74
N ASN A 66 4.35 12.98 -4.43
CA ASN A 66 5.00 11.97 -3.58
C ASN A 66 4.23 10.65 -3.54
N ILE A 67 2.89 10.70 -3.42
CA ILE A 67 2.02 9.52 -3.46
C ILE A 67 2.15 8.79 -4.81
N VAL A 68 2.06 9.52 -5.93
CA VAL A 68 2.24 8.96 -7.28
C VAL A 68 3.63 8.32 -7.42
N LEU A 69 4.66 8.96 -6.90
CA LEU A 69 6.03 8.45 -6.97
C LEU A 69 6.20 7.15 -6.16
N LEU A 70 5.65 7.09 -4.95
CA LEU A 70 5.67 5.91 -4.10
C LEU A 70 4.96 4.72 -4.78
N ILE A 71 3.73 4.94 -5.27
CA ILE A 71 2.95 3.92 -5.99
C ILE A 71 3.67 3.45 -7.26
N SER A 72 4.25 4.38 -8.03
CA SER A 72 4.98 4.06 -9.26
C SER A 72 6.19 3.17 -9.00
N ARG A 73 6.89 3.38 -7.88
CA ARG A 73 8.09 2.62 -7.50
C ARG A 73 7.77 1.30 -6.79
N SER A 74 6.56 1.13 -6.26
CA SER A 74 6.14 -0.07 -5.56
C SER A 74 6.20 -1.32 -6.44
N SER A 75 6.88 -2.37 -6.00
CA SER A 75 6.84 -3.68 -6.66
C SER A 75 5.55 -4.47 -6.37
N MET A 76 4.75 -4.03 -5.39
CA MET A 76 3.48 -4.66 -5.00
C MET A 76 2.28 -4.14 -5.79
N VAL A 77 2.45 -3.07 -6.58
CA VAL A 77 1.43 -2.53 -7.48
C VAL A 77 1.71 -3.04 -8.89
N SER A 78 0.67 -3.52 -9.58
CA SER A 78 0.83 -4.07 -10.93
C SER A 78 1.32 -3.02 -11.92
N PHE A 79 2.17 -3.43 -12.87
CA PHE A 79 2.61 -2.59 -13.97
C PHE A 79 1.44 -1.97 -14.77
N PHE A 80 0.30 -2.65 -14.84
CA PHE A 80 -0.89 -2.15 -15.55
C PHE A 80 -1.69 -1.10 -14.75
N GLU A 81 -1.54 -1.08 -13.43
CA GLU A 81 -2.28 -0.18 -12.54
C GLU A 81 -1.58 1.19 -12.44
N LYS A 82 -0.24 1.19 -12.43
CA LYS A 82 0.54 2.43 -12.23
C LYS A 82 0.28 3.52 -13.29
N PRO A 83 0.27 3.23 -14.61
CA PRO A 83 -0.03 4.24 -15.61
C PRO A 83 -1.44 4.79 -15.44
N LYS A 84 -2.43 3.91 -15.18
CA LYS A 84 -3.82 4.30 -14.99
C LYS A 84 -4.02 5.17 -13.76
N PHE A 85 -3.34 4.87 -12.66
CA PHE A 85 -3.36 5.69 -11.46
C PHE A 85 -2.76 7.08 -11.73
N LYS A 86 -1.60 7.13 -12.40
CA LYS A 86 -0.97 8.39 -12.80
C LYS A 86 -1.89 9.22 -13.71
N ASP A 87 -2.52 8.58 -14.69
CA ASP A 87 -3.42 9.24 -15.63
C ASP A 87 -4.70 9.74 -14.94
N LEU A 88 -5.25 8.98 -13.98
CA LEU A 88 -6.35 9.43 -13.13
C LEU A 88 -5.95 10.70 -12.37
N VAL A 89 -4.84 10.66 -11.64
CA VAL A 89 -4.35 11.81 -10.86
C VAL A 89 -4.10 13.05 -11.73
N ALA A 90 -3.59 12.86 -12.95
CA ALA A 90 -3.35 13.97 -13.89
C ALA A 90 -4.65 14.65 -14.37
N ARG A 91 -5.79 13.95 -14.33
CA ARG A 91 -7.10 14.49 -14.70
C ARG A 91 -7.86 15.12 -13.54
N LEU A 92 -7.46 14.86 -12.30
CA LEU A 92 -8.12 15.43 -11.12
C LEU A 92 -7.91 16.94 -11.09
N ASP A 93 -9.00 17.67 -10.79
CA ASP A 93 -8.91 19.09 -10.49
C ASP A 93 -8.28 19.33 -9.09
N ALA A 94 -8.05 20.60 -8.75
CA ALA A 94 -7.42 20.97 -7.48
C ALA A 94 -8.20 20.49 -6.24
N HIS A 95 -9.54 20.51 -6.29
CA HIS A 95 -10.38 20.08 -5.19
C HIS A 95 -10.34 18.56 -5.05
N GLN A 96 -10.41 17.82 -6.15
CA GLN A 96 -10.32 16.36 -6.15
C GLN A 96 -8.94 15.87 -5.70
N LYS A 97 -7.86 16.56 -6.08
CA LYS A 97 -6.51 16.25 -5.58
C LYS A 97 -6.40 16.50 -4.08
N ALA A 98 -6.93 17.62 -3.59
CA ALA A 98 -6.95 17.90 -2.15
C ALA A 98 -7.72 16.81 -1.41
N PHE A 99 -8.92 16.45 -1.89
CA PHE A 99 -9.70 15.36 -1.32
C PHE A 99 -8.96 14.02 -1.31
N LEU A 100 -8.26 13.65 -2.39
CA LEU A 100 -7.47 12.42 -2.43
C LEU A 100 -6.31 12.46 -1.42
N VAL A 101 -5.62 13.59 -1.30
CA VAL A 101 -4.54 13.77 -0.31
C VAL A 101 -5.09 13.67 1.11
N ASP A 102 -6.18 14.38 1.42
CA ASP A 102 -6.81 14.37 2.73
C ASP A 102 -7.33 12.97 3.09
N SER A 103 -7.93 12.26 2.14
CA SER A 103 -8.38 10.88 2.32
C SER A 103 -7.21 9.92 2.61
N MET A 104 -6.10 10.07 1.88
CA MET A 104 -4.88 9.28 2.14
C MET A 104 -4.26 9.61 3.50
N LEU A 105 -4.28 10.88 3.92
CA LEU A 105 -3.77 11.28 5.23
C LEU A 105 -4.69 10.79 6.35
N ALA A 106 -6.01 10.87 6.20
CA ALA A 106 -6.97 10.29 7.14
C ALA A 106 -6.79 8.77 7.26
N LEU A 107 -6.52 8.08 6.13
CA LEU A 107 -6.26 6.65 6.10
C LEU A 107 -5.03 6.23 6.93
N ILE A 108 -4.02 7.09 7.02
CA ILE A 108 -2.73 6.79 7.68
C ILE A 108 -2.65 7.38 9.11
N HIS A 109 -3.19 8.59 9.30
CA HIS A 109 -2.97 9.43 10.49
C HIS A 109 -4.24 9.78 11.25
N GLY A 110 -5.41 9.52 10.67
CA GLY A 110 -6.69 10.00 11.18
C GLY A 110 -7.73 8.90 11.28
N ASP A 111 -8.97 9.22 10.89
CA ASP A 111 -10.04 8.23 10.81
C ASP A 111 -9.86 7.32 9.59
N GLN A 112 -9.35 6.11 9.85
CA GLN A 112 -8.99 5.15 8.82
C GLN A 112 -10.17 4.77 7.90
N GLN A 113 -11.38 4.68 8.45
CA GLN A 113 -12.57 4.30 7.69
C GLN A 113 -12.94 5.37 6.67
N SER A 114 -13.09 6.63 7.09
CA SER A 114 -13.40 7.72 6.15
C SER A 114 -12.27 7.93 5.13
N GLY A 115 -11.01 7.78 5.54
CA GLY A 115 -9.87 7.82 4.63
C GLY A 115 -9.92 6.73 3.57
N PHE A 116 -10.23 5.49 3.96
CA PHE A 116 -10.39 4.37 3.03
C PHE A 116 -11.53 4.61 2.04
N ASP A 117 -12.69 5.02 2.53
CA ASP A 117 -13.88 5.26 1.71
C ASP A 117 -13.61 6.39 0.68
N GLY A 118 -12.96 7.48 1.10
CA GLY A 118 -12.57 8.58 0.21
C GLY A 118 -11.57 8.16 -0.87
N VAL A 119 -10.57 7.35 -0.53
CA VAL A 119 -9.63 6.78 -1.52
C VAL A 119 -10.38 5.89 -2.52
N VAL A 120 -11.28 5.02 -2.05
CA VAL A 120 -12.10 4.15 -2.91
C VAL A 120 -12.98 4.98 -3.84
N ASP A 121 -13.57 6.07 -3.36
CA ASP A 121 -14.45 6.93 -4.15
C ASP A 121 -13.74 7.68 -5.29
N ILE A 122 -12.46 8.03 -5.12
CA ILE A 122 -11.64 8.53 -6.22
C ILE A 122 -11.28 7.39 -7.18
N LEU A 123 -10.77 6.27 -6.67
CA LEU A 123 -10.25 5.19 -7.51
C LEU A 123 -11.35 4.47 -8.32
N ARG A 124 -12.57 4.39 -7.80
CA ARG A 124 -13.69 3.70 -8.48
C ARG A 124 -14.14 4.41 -9.77
N GLN A 125 -13.85 5.70 -9.93
CA GLN A 125 -14.16 6.47 -11.14
C GLN A 125 -13.56 5.81 -12.40
N GLU A 126 -12.42 5.11 -12.23
CA GLU A 126 -11.69 4.43 -13.31
C GLU A 126 -11.56 2.91 -13.09
N LYS A 127 -12.40 2.33 -12.20
CA LYS A 127 -12.32 0.91 -11.82
C LYS A 127 -10.92 0.50 -11.28
N LEU A 128 -10.28 1.41 -10.56
CA LEU A 128 -8.96 1.25 -9.93
C LEU A 128 -9.01 0.96 -8.43
N ALA A 129 -10.21 0.83 -7.84
CA ALA A 129 -10.38 0.52 -6.42
C ALA A 129 -9.99 -0.95 -6.12
N ARG A 130 -8.70 -1.25 -6.22
CA ARG A 130 -8.10 -2.55 -5.91
C ARG A 130 -7.29 -2.44 -4.63
N TRP A 131 -7.20 -3.56 -3.91
CA TRP A 131 -6.40 -3.67 -2.69
C TRP A 131 -4.98 -3.11 -2.85
N SER A 132 -4.30 -3.44 -3.95
CA SER A 132 -2.95 -2.94 -4.25
C SER A 132 -2.85 -1.42 -4.27
N LEU A 133 -3.87 -0.68 -4.71
CA LEU A 133 -3.84 0.78 -4.73
C LEU A 133 -4.39 1.41 -3.45
N THR A 134 -5.36 0.78 -2.81
CA THR A 134 -5.97 1.29 -1.57
C THR A 134 -5.10 1.07 -0.34
N THR A 135 -4.27 0.03 -0.31
CA THR A 135 -3.50 -0.33 0.90
C THR A 135 -2.00 -0.13 0.79
N ILE A 136 -1.45 0.16 -0.39
CA ILE A 136 0.02 0.18 -0.54
C ILE A 136 0.69 1.32 0.21
N VAL A 137 0.06 2.50 0.25
CA VAL A 137 0.59 3.65 0.97
C VAL A 137 0.58 3.39 2.49
N PRO A 138 -0.54 3.00 3.13
CA PRO A 138 -0.51 2.67 4.56
C PRO A 138 0.39 1.47 4.84
N ALA A 139 0.43 0.46 3.97
CA ALA A 139 1.33 -0.69 4.14
C ALA A 139 2.81 -0.29 4.15
N TYR A 140 3.22 0.77 3.45
CA TYR A 140 4.58 1.29 3.55
C TYR A 140 4.76 2.24 4.74
N TYR A 141 3.75 3.01 5.10
CA TYR A 141 3.86 4.00 6.16
C TYR A 141 3.85 3.36 7.57
N GLU A 142 2.88 2.49 7.83
CA GLU A 142 2.62 1.84 9.13
C GLU A 142 3.63 0.75 9.49
N GLN A 143 4.52 0.37 8.55
CA GLN A 143 5.66 -0.48 8.88
C GLN A 143 6.55 0.27 9.87
N THR A 144 6.31 0.04 11.15
CA THR A 144 7.39 -0.03 12.12
C THR A 144 8.35 -1.11 11.63
N MET A 145 9.66 -0.90 11.70
CA MET A 145 10.62 -1.97 11.40
C MET A 145 10.84 -2.83 12.66
N PRO A 146 10.22 -4.02 12.80
CA PRO A 146 10.70 -4.98 13.79
C PRO A 146 11.53 -6.12 13.19
N TYR A 147 11.62 -6.26 11.86
CA TYR A 147 12.32 -7.40 11.25
C TYR A 147 13.07 -7.02 9.96
N LEU A 148 14.19 -6.32 10.13
CA LEU A 148 15.40 -6.36 9.28
C LEU A 148 16.62 -6.05 10.15
#